data_AF-A0A2T2UUS0-F1
#
_entry.id   AF-A0A2T2UUS0-F1
#
_cell.length_a   1.000
_cell.length_b   1.000
_cell.length_c   1.000
_cell.angle_alpha   90.00
_cell.angle_beta   90.00
_cell.angle_gamma   90.00
#
_symmetry.space_group_name_H-M   'P 1'
#
loop_
_entity.id
_entity.type
_entity.pdbx_description
1 polymer ?
#
loop_
_entity_poly.entity_id
_entity_poly.type
_entity_poly.pdbx_seq_one_letter_code
_entity_poly.pdbx_strand_id
1 'polypeptide(L)'
;MAVDTQDRPTATASESSTTARQESRFQRYRVRTGMFAWLMHRLTGVGLVVYLIIHIWGLTSLTDPETFNALIAKYHSPIFKVGEFALLVAVAYHAMNGLRIVLIDFLGWSPKQKRLFVTLGAVTAIIILVGGWPSIYSLGEWIFGPGSMPSLFL
;
A
#
# COMPACT_ATOMS: atom_id res chain seq x y z
N MET A 1 -49.66 -38.35 -50.97
CA MET A 1 -48.41 -37.95 -50.30
C MET A 1 -48.78 -36.88 -49.28
N ALA A 2 -48.89 -37.25 -48.00
CA ALA A 2 -49.15 -36.30 -46.93
C ALA A 2 -47.81 -35.77 -46.42
N VAL A 3 -47.59 -34.45 -46.50
CA VAL A 3 -46.44 -33.78 -45.90
C VAL A 3 -46.75 -33.60 -44.43
N ASP A 4 -46.03 -34.32 -43.59
CA ASP A 4 -46.09 -34.22 -42.14
C ASP A 4 -45.45 -32.90 -41.70
N THR A 5 -46.25 -31.96 -41.18
CA THR A 5 -45.77 -30.69 -40.65
C THR A 5 -45.24 -30.93 -39.24
N GLN A 6 -43.93 -31.08 -39.14
CA GLN A 6 -43.25 -31.28 -37.86
C GLN A 6 -43.35 -30.01 -37.02
N ASP A 7 -44.08 -30.09 -35.90
CA ASP A 7 -44.18 -29.02 -34.91
C ASP A 7 -42.80 -28.60 -34.41
N ARG A 8 -42.50 -27.30 -34.51
CA ARG A 8 -41.27 -26.72 -33.98
C ARG A 8 -41.30 -26.81 -32.45
N PRO A 9 -40.33 -27.47 -31.80
CA PRO A 9 -40.19 -27.37 -30.36
C PRO A 9 -39.91 -25.92 -29.97
N THR A 10 -40.70 -25.43 -29.03
CA THR A 10 -40.70 -24.09 -28.47
C THR A 10 -39.32 -23.72 -27.92
N ALA A 11 -38.83 -22.55 -28.33
CA ALA A 11 -37.52 -21.99 -27.98
C ALA A 11 -37.37 -21.56 -26.50
N THR A 12 -38.10 -22.20 -25.57
CA THR A 12 -38.21 -21.74 -24.18
C THR A 12 -37.27 -22.45 -23.21
N ALA A 13 -36.66 -23.59 -23.60
CA ALA A 13 -35.80 -24.37 -22.70
C ALA A 13 -34.29 -23.99 -22.75
N SER A 14 -33.83 -23.31 -23.80
CA SER A 14 -32.39 -23.00 -23.99
C SER A 14 -31.95 -21.66 -23.38
N GLU A 15 -32.87 -20.73 -23.13
CA GLU A 15 -32.52 -19.38 -22.66
C GLU A 15 -32.30 -19.33 -21.13
N SER A 16 -33.02 -20.15 -20.37
CA SER A 16 -32.96 -20.21 -18.90
C SER A 16 -31.63 -20.79 -18.37
N SER A 17 -31.05 -21.76 -19.08
CA SER A 17 -29.80 -22.41 -18.67
C SER A 17 -28.55 -21.58 -18.95
N THR A 18 -28.64 -20.62 -19.88
CA THR A 18 -27.52 -19.76 -20.28
C THR A 18 -27.33 -18.60 -19.29
N THR A 19 -28.42 -18.02 -18.80
CA THR A 19 -28.41 -16.91 -17.82
C THR A 19 -28.01 -17.38 -16.41
N ALA A 20 -28.52 -18.53 -15.94
CA ALA A 20 -28.16 -19.07 -14.62
C ALA A 20 -26.67 -19.48 -14.51
N ARG A 21 -26.07 -19.97 -15.61
CA ARG A 21 -24.63 -20.30 -15.64
C ARG A 21 -23.75 -19.04 -15.64
N GLN A 22 -24.25 -17.94 -16.19
CA GLN A 22 -23.52 -16.68 -16.30
C GLN A 22 -23.43 -15.93 -14.97
N GLU A 23 -24.45 -16.01 -14.11
CA GLU A 23 -24.41 -15.45 -12.74
C GLU A 23 -23.40 -16.16 -11.82
N SER A 24 -23.20 -17.48 -11.96
CA SER A 24 -22.21 -18.21 -11.14
C SER A 24 -20.75 -17.85 -11.46
N ARG A 25 -20.53 -17.05 -12.52
CA ARG A 25 -19.21 -16.66 -13.02
C ARG A 25 -18.69 -15.37 -12.41
N PHE A 26 -19.35 -14.83 -11.39
CA PHE A 26 -18.71 -13.92 -10.41
C PHE A 26 -17.69 -14.71 -9.58
N GLN A 27 -16.64 -15.15 -10.25
CA GLN A 27 -15.49 -15.82 -9.70
C GLN A 27 -14.89 -14.91 -8.63
N ARG A 28 -15.17 -15.22 -7.37
CA ARG A 28 -14.68 -14.50 -6.19
C ARG A 28 -13.16 -14.36 -6.31
N TYR A 29 -12.69 -13.16 -6.65
CA TYR A 29 -11.28 -12.90 -6.89
C TYR A 29 -10.53 -13.11 -5.58
N ARG A 30 -9.82 -14.24 -5.47
CA ARG A 30 -8.99 -14.54 -4.30
C ARG A 30 -7.76 -13.65 -4.38
N VAL A 31 -7.75 -12.57 -3.60
CA VAL A 31 -6.60 -11.69 -3.47
C VAL A 31 -5.43 -12.50 -2.92
N ARG A 32 -4.49 -12.86 -3.80
CA ARG A 32 -3.27 -13.57 -3.40
C ARG A 32 -2.31 -12.56 -2.80
N THR A 33 -1.47 -12.96 -1.84
CA THR A 33 -0.50 -12.07 -1.17
C THR A 33 0.37 -11.26 -2.13
N GLY A 34 0.79 -11.86 -3.25
CA GLY A 34 1.57 -11.17 -4.28
C GLY A 34 0.80 -10.05 -5.00
N MET A 35 -0.52 -10.15 -5.08
CA MET A 35 -1.38 -9.15 -5.73
C MET A 35 -1.61 -7.93 -4.85
N PHE A 36 -1.77 -8.18 -3.54
CA PHE A 36 -1.78 -7.11 -2.56
C PHE A 36 -0.45 -6.36 -2.55
N ALA A 37 0.68 -7.07 -2.59
CA ALA A 37 1.99 -6.44 -2.64
C ALA A 37 2.18 -5.58 -3.91
N TRP A 38 1.73 -6.07 -5.06
CA TRP A 38 1.75 -5.29 -6.29
C TRP A 38 0.91 -4.02 -6.20
N LEU A 39 -0.30 -4.11 -5.63
CA LEU A 39 -1.21 -2.97 -5.50
C LEU A 39 -0.64 -1.91 -4.55
N MET A 40 -0.16 -2.35 -3.38
CA MET A 40 0.47 -1.45 -2.40
C MET A 40 1.71 -0.78 -2.97
N HIS A 41 2.50 -1.45 -3.81
CA HIS A 41 3.70 -0.85 -4.39
C HIS A 41 3.37 0.30 -5.33
N ARG A 42 2.30 0.16 -6.13
CA ARG A 42 1.80 1.23 -7.00
C ARG A 42 1.19 2.37 -6.20
N LEU A 43 0.34 2.03 -5.21
CA LEU A 43 -0.33 3.02 -4.39
C LEU A 43 0.68 3.88 -3.61
N THR A 44 1.67 3.25 -2.98
CA THR A 44 2.77 3.95 -2.31
C THR A 44 3.59 4.78 -3.28
N GLY A 45 3.90 4.27 -4.48
CA GLY A 45 4.61 5.05 -5.51
C GLY A 45 3.89 6.33 -5.91
N VAL A 46 2.58 6.25 -6.19
CA VAL A 46 1.75 7.43 -6.50
C VAL A 46 1.72 8.40 -5.32
N GLY A 47 1.55 7.88 -4.10
CA GLY A 47 1.60 8.70 -2.87
C GLY A 47 2.93 9.42 -2.70
N LEU A 48 4.06 8.76 -2.98
CA LEU A 48 5.39 9.35 -2.90
C LEU A 48 5.61 10.43 -3.96
N VAL A 49 5.07 10.28 -5.17
CA VAL A 49 5.13 11.34 -6.20
C VAL A 49 4.38 12.58 -5.73
N VAL A 50 3.16 12.43 -5.19
CA VAL A 50 2.38 13.55 -4.63
C VAL A 50 3.13 14.20 -3.46
N TYR A 51 3.68 13.38 -2.57
CA TYR A 51 4.52 13.87 -1.46
C TYR A 51 5.71 14.68 -1.97
N LEU A 52 6.43 14.21 -2.99
CA LEU A 52 7.59 14.91 -3.54
C LEU A 52 7.23 16.31 -4.05
N ILE A 53 6.07 16.49 -4.69
CA ILE A 53 5.61 17.81 -5.15
C ILE A 53 5.40 18.75 -3.96
N ILE A 54 4.66 18.30 -2.93
CA ILE A 54 4.40 19.09 -1.72
C ILE A 54 5.70 19.37 -0.95
N HIS A 55 6.60 18.39 -0.90
CA HIS A 55 7.89 18.48 -0.20
C HIS A 55 8.80 19.52 -0.84
N ILE A 56 8.96 19.47 -2.18
CA ILE A 56 9.76 20.45 -2.92
C ILE A 56 9.16 21.85 -2.79
N TRP A 57 7.84 21.97 -2.81
CA TRP A 57 7.19 23.26 -2.53
C TRP A 57 7.49 23.75 -1.10
N GLY A 58 7.46 22.88 -0.10
CA GLY A 58 7.86 23.21 1.28
C GLY A 58 9.29 23.74 1.40
N LEU A 59 10.23 23.25 0.57
CA LEU A 59 11.62 23.74 0.55
C LEU A 59 11.74 25.22 0.15
N THR A 60 10.73 25.82 -0.48
CA THR A 60 10.71 27.27 -0.75
C THR A 60 10.78 28.12 0.51
N SER A 61 10.34 27.59 1.66
CA SER A 61 10.44 28.25 2.97
C SER A 61 11.88 28.48 3.44
N LEU A 62 12.87 27.81 2.85
CA LEU A 62 14.28 27.99 3.19
C LEU A 62 14.83 29.38 2.80
N THR A 63 14.06 30.15 2.02
CA THR A 63 14.47 31.49 1.56
C THR A 63 14.35 32.56 2.64
N ASP A 64 13.49 32.36 3.65
CA ASP A 64 13.25 33.30 4.72
C ASP A 64 13.14 32.60 6.09
N PRO A 65 13.93 33.00 7.11
CA PRO A 65 13.92 32.36 8.42
C PRO A 65 12.56 32.37 9.13
N GLU A 66 11.74 33.41 8.96
CA GLU A 66 10.43 33.50 9.60
C GLU A 66 9.47 32.46 9.02
N THR A 67 9.40 32.36 7.69
CA THR A 67 8.57 31.35 7.02
C THR A 67 9.03 29.92 7.31
N PHE A 68 10.34 29.69 7.41
CA PHE A 68 10.89 28.39 7.81
C PHE A 68 10.48 28.01 9.24
N ASN A 69 10.67 28.91 10.20
CA ASN A 69 10.30 28.67 11.59
C ASN A 69 8.80 28.40 11.74
N ALA A 70 7.95 29.15 11.02
CA ALA A 70 6.51 28.93 10.99
C ALA A 70 6.13 27.57 10.39
N LEU A 71 6.86 27.07 9.38
CA LEU A 71 6.62 25.75 8.80
C LEU A 71 7.06 24.62 9.73
N ILE A 72 8.24 24.72 10.34
CA ILE A 72 8.74 23.75 11.32
C ILE A 72 7.80 23.66 12.53
N ALA A 73 7.27 24.79 13.01
CA ALA A 73 6.28 24.79 14.08
C ALA A 73 5.00 24.00 13.72
N LYS A 74 4.58 24.02 12.43
CA LYS A 74 3.46 23.20 11.96
C LYS A 74 3.79 21.71 11.94
N TYR A 75 5.01 21.33 11.58
CA TYR A 75 5.45 19.92 11.57
C TYR A 75 5.48 19.28 12.96
N HIS A 76 5.57 20.07 14.02
CA HIS A 76 5.46 19.56 15.38
C HIS A 76 4.03 19.15 15.77
N SER A 77 3.02 19.51 14.97
CA SER A 77 1.63 19.17 15.27
C SER A 77 1.35 17.67 15.05
N PRO A 78 0.38 17.08 15.80
CA PRO A 78 0.14 15.63 15.78
C PRO A 78 -0.20 15.06 14.39
N ILE A 79 -0.86 15.84 13.54
CA ILE A 79 -1.23 15.39 12.20
C ILE A 79 0.00 15.15 11.32
N PHE A 80 1.05 15.97 11.46
CA PHE A 80 2.29 15.78 10.74
C PHE A 80 3.08 14.61 11.29
N LYS A 81 3.07 14.35 12.60
CA LYS A 81 3.67 13.15 13.19
C LYS A 81 3.07 11.84 12.64
N VAL A 82 1.75 11.80 12.48
CA VAL A 82 1.07 10.66 11.82
C VAL A 82 1.46 10.59 10.34
N GLY A 83 1.52 11.74 9.66
CA GLY A 83 1.96 11.84 8.27
C GLY A 83 3.40 11.35 8.05
N GLU A 84 4.33 11.72 8.92
CA GLU A 84 5.73 11.29 8.91
C GLU A 84 5.84 9.78 9.08
N PHE A 85 5.08 9.20 10.01
CA PHE A 85 5.06 7.75 10.19
C PHE A 85 4.47 7.03 8.98
N ALA A 86 3.34 7.53 8.43
CA ALA A 86 2.74 6.97 7.22
C ALA A 86 3.70 7.07 6.02
N LEU A 87 4.42 8.19 5.90
CA LEU A 87 5.44 8.39 4.88
C LEU A 87 6.61 7.41 5.04
N LEU A 88 7.11 7.22 6.26
CA LEU A 88 8.17 6.24 6.55
C LEU A 88 7.75 4.83 6.10
N VAL A 89 6.53 4.42 6.44
CA VAL A 89 5.96 3.13 6.01
C VAL A 89 5.90 3.05 4.48
N ALA A 90 5.40 4.10 3.82
CA ALA A 90 5.29 4.14 2.36
C ALA A 90 6.66 4.05 1.66
N VAL A 91 7.65 4.83 2.10
CA VAL A 91 9.02 4.83 1.55
C VAL A 91 9.69 3.48 1.76
N ALA A 92 9.70 2.97 3.00
CA ALA A 92 10.37 1.73 3.35
C ALA A 92 9.79 0.54 2.55
N TYR A 93 8.45 0.47 2.49
CA TYR A 93 7.77 -0.55 1.71
C TYR A 93 8.06 -0.42 0.20
N HIS A 94 7.95 0.79 -0.35
CA HIS A 94 8.16 1.02 -1.78
C HIS A 94 9.59 0.68 -2.21
N ALA A 95 10.59 1.13 -1.45
CA ALA A 95 12.00 0.88 -1.72
C ALA A 95 12.34 -0.61 -1.61
N MET A 96 11.90 -1.30 -0.55
CA MET A 96 12.24 -2.71 -0.35
C MET A 96 11.52 -3.64 -1.33
N ASN A 97 10.26 -3.34 -1.67
CA ASN A 97 9.54 -4.10 -2.69
C ASN A 97 10.08 -3.81 -4.11
N GLY A 98 10.51 -2.57 -4.39
CA GLY A 98 11.21 -2.23 -5.63
C GLY A 98 12.55 -2.97 -5.74
N LEU A 99 13.33 -3.01 -4.66
CA LEU A 99 14.56 -3.78 -4.59
C LEU A 99 14.32 -5.26 -4.89
N ARG A 100 13.26 -5.87 -4.34
CA ARG A 100 12.88 -7.25 -4.67
C ARG A 100 12.71 -7.46 -6.18
N ILE A 101 12.02 -6.54 -6.85
CA ILE A 101 11.76 -6.61 -8.29
C ILE A 101 13.07 -6.50 -9.07
N VAL A 102 13.92 -5.52 -8.72
CA VAL A 102 15.25 -5.35 -9.34
C VAL A 102 16.12 -6.60 -9.16
N LEU A 103 16.16 -7.19 -7.97
CA LEU A 103 16.96 -8.40 -7.72
C LEU A 103 16.51 -9.59 -8.57
N ILE A 104 15.20 -9.76 -8.75
CA ILE A 104 14.63 -10.88 -9.52
C ILE A 104 14.80 -10.64 -11.03
N ASP A 105 14.37 -9.46 -11.51
CA ASP A 105 14.22 -9.20 -12.94
C ASP A 105 15.53 -8.73 -13.59
N PHE A 106 16.37 -7.97 -12.86
CA PHE A 106 17.60 -7.40 -13.39
C PHE A 106 18.83 -8.27 -13.08
N LEU A 107 18.90 -8.85 -11.88
CA LEU A 107 20.04 -9.68 -11.46
C LEU A 107 19.82 -11.18 -11.66
N GLY A 108 18.61 -11.61 -12.03
CA GLY A 108 18.26 -13.03 -12.12
C GLY A 108 18.34 -13.77 -10.78
N TRP A 109 18.50 -13.03 -9.67
CA TRP A 109 18.72 -13.59 -8.35
C TRP A 109 17.37 -13.92 -7.71
N SER A 110 16.89 -15.14 -7.96
CA SER A 110 15.62 -15.65 -7.44
C SER A 110 15.80 -16.85 -6.50
N PRO A 111 16.47 -16.70 -5.33
CA PRO A 111 16.40 -17.71 -4.29
C PRO A 111 14.93 -17.81 -3.84
N LYS A 112 14.37 -19.03 -3.86
CA LYS A 112 12.99 -19.39 -3.45
C LYS A 112 12.11 -18.17 -3.15
N GLN A 113 11.36 -17.66 -4.12
CA GLN A 113 10.67 -16.35 -4.06
C GLN A 113 9.88 -16.07 -2.76
N LYS A 114 9.33 -17.11 -2.12
CA LYS A 114 8.66 -17.00 -0.82
C LYS A 114 9.61 -16.56 0.30
N ARG A 115 10.82 -17.11 0.36
CA ARG A 115 11.83 -16.73 1.37
C ARG A 115 12.26 -15.28 1.18
N LEU A 116 12.56 -14.88 -0.05
CA LEU A 116 12.96 -13.51 -0.39
C LEU A 116 11.88 -12.48 0.01
N PHE A 117 10.60 -12.80 -0.23
CA PHE A 117 9.49 -11.95 0.18
C PHE A 117 9.42 -11.81 1.71
N VAL A 118 9.59 -12.91 2.45
CA VAL A 118 9.54 -12.88 3.93
C VAL A 118 10.74 -12.15 4.52
N THR A 119 11.96 -12.37 4.03
CA THR A 119 13.15 -11.67 4.54
C THR A 119 13.08 -10.17 4.28
N LEU A 120 12.74 -9.75 3.06
CA LEU A 120 12.59 -8.32 2.74
C LEU A 120 11.43 -7.68 3.52
N GLY A 121 10.34 -8.42 3.72
CA GLY A 121 9.24 -7.98 4.59
C GLY A 121 9.67 -7.79 6.04
N ALA A 122 10.45 -8.71 6.59
CA ALA A 122 10.99 -8.61 7.94
C ALA A 122 11.96 -7.42 8.09
N VAL A 123 12.85 -7.20 7.11
CA VAL A 123 13.74 -6.04 7.09
C VAL A 123 12.93 -4.74 7.03
N THR A 124 11.89 -4.68 6.20
CA THR A 124 10.99 -3.52 6.13
C THR A 124 10.33 -3.25 7.49
N ALA A 125 9.83 -4.29 8.16
CA ALA A 125 9.23 -4.15 9.49
C ALA A 125 10.24 -3.64 10.52
N ILE A 126 11.48 -4.13 10.52
CA ILE A 126 12.54 -3.65 11.40
C ILE A 126 12.83 -2.16 11.14
N ILE A 127 12.94 -1.75 9.88
CA ILE A 127 13.17 -0.34 9.52
C ILE A 127 12.03 0.55 10.04
N ILE A 128 10.78 0.11 9.90
CA ILE A 128 9.61 0.86 10.39
C ILE A 128 9.61 0.92 11.92
N LEU A 129 9.94 -0.17 12.60
CA LEU A 129 9.95 -0.22 14.07
C LEU A 129 11.06 0.67 14.65
N VAL A 130 12.27 0.58 14.11
CA VAL A 130 13.42 1.37 14.58
C VAL A 130 13.27 2.84 14.19
N GLY A 131 12.97 3.13 12.92
CA GLY A 131 12.83 4.49 12.41
C GLY A 131 11.55 5.18 12.88
N GLY A 132 10.48 4.42 13.15
CA GLY A 132 9.20 4.93 13.62
C GLY A 132 9.08 5.00 15.13
N TRP A 133 10.03 4.45 15.89
CA TRP A 133 10.03 4.50 17.36
C TRP A 133 9.86 5.92 17.92
N PRO A 134 10.57 6.96 17.43
CA PRO A 134 10.39 8.33 17.93
C PRO A 134 8.97 8.86 17.64
N SER A 135 8.43 8.59 16.46
CA SER A 135 7.08 8.99 16.08
C SER A 135 6.02 8.31 16.95
N ILE A 136 6.16 6.99 17.20
CA ILE A 136 5.27 6.19 18.06
C ILE A 136 5.34 6.69 19.51
N TYR A 137 6.54 6.92 20.05
CA TYR A 137 6.74 7.47 21.38
C TYR A 137 6.04 8.83 21.52
N SER A 138 6.27 9.73 20.56
CA SER A 138 5.71 11.08 20.58
C SER A 138 4.18 11.11 20.44
N LEU A 139 3.60 10.11 19.78
CA LEU A 139 2.15 9.92 19.69
C LEU A 139 1.58 9.32 20.98
N GLY A 140 2.31 8.38 21.59
CA GLY A 140 1.97 7.77 22.87
C GLY A 140 1.90 8.79 24.00
N GLU A 141 2.93 9.62 24.14
CA GLU A 141 2.97 10.73 25.09
C GLU A 141 1.79 11.70 24.92
N TRP A 142 1.33 11.92 23.68
CA TRP A 142 0.16 12.76 23.41
C TRP A 142 -1.17 12.09 23.81
N ILE A 143 -1.32 10.78 23.57
CA ILE A 143 -2.55 10.03 23.87
C ILE A 143 -2.69 9.75 25.36
N PHE A 144 -1.59 9.38 26.02
CA PHE A 144 -1.60 8.87 27.40
C PHE A 144 -1.04 9.85 28.43
N GLY A 145 -0.52 11.00 27.97
CA GLY A 145 -0.02 12.09 28.80
C GLY A 145 1.51 12.09 28.95
N PRO A 146 2.10 13.24 29.32
CA PRO A 146 3.55 13.39 29.48
C PRO A 146 4.13 12.42 30.52
N GLY A 147 5.17 11.64 30.16
CA GLY A 147 5.85 10.67 31.01
C GLY A 147 5.20 9.28 31.08
N SER A 148 4.20 9.02 30.24
CA SER A 148 3.49 7.74 30.19
C SER A 148 4.25 6.64 29.43
N MET A 149 5.17 7.01 28.52
CA MET A 149 5.92 6.06 27.72
C MET A 149 7.36 5.89 28.23
N PRO A 150 7.87 4.64 28.33
CA PRO A 150 9.24 4.39 28.74
C PRO A 150 10.23 4.99 27.73
N SER A 151 11.15 5.83 28.20
CA SER A 151 12.13 6.59 27.39
C SER A 151 13.30 5.73 26.87
N LEU A 152 13.08 4.44 26.59
CA LEU A 152 14.16 3.47 26.46
C LEU A 152 15.14 3.70 25.30
N PHE A 153 14.93 4.67 24.40
CA PHE A 153 15.85 5.00 23.29
C PHE A 153 15.75 6.46 22.79
N LEU A 154 15.37 7.41 23.67
CA LEU A 154 15.46 8.87 23.44
C LEU A 154 16.42 9.49 24.46
#